data_AF-A0A2D6FIH0-F1
#
_entry.id   AF-A0A2D6FIH0-F1
#
_cell.length_a   1.000
_cell.length_b   1.000
_cell.length_c   1.000
_cell.angle_alpha   90.00
_cell.angle_beta   90.00
_cell.angle_gamma   90.00
#
_symmetry.space_group_name_H-M   'P 1'
#
loop_
_entity.id
_entity.type
_entity.pdbx_description
1 polymer ?
#
loop_
_entity_poly.entity_id
_entity_poly.type
_entity_poly.pdbx_seq_one_letter_code
_entity_poly.pdbx_strand_id
1 'polypeptide(L)'
;MVRMDLASLHHELITSSDLLIVQDLDGVCMPLVKDPLTRSLAADYVHAAGRLRGSFFVLTNGEHEGHRGVNRLVETALGDPAIARREGLYLPGLAAGGVQLQDEFGTITHPGVSEAEMHFLASVPARMKDLMSSMLPPLMPELGEVELADEVEKAVLDTQVSPTINLNSLFSRLPGDVDRQRQLQSMLQLLMQQLMTMAVAEGLQDSFFLHVAPNLGRDAGGCELLKPSTESDVGSTDIQFMLRGAIKEVGLLVLINRHIAARTGKAPFGDDFNVRTAPQDHEALLALCRNRIPADQMPHLVGVGDTVTSTINPSGDGWLRGGSDRGFLTLLQELGRSYGHQNRVVLVDSSGGEVDRPSLRNGTLEGISDPEDPLQFDVCVPGGPDAYVTWFNGLAAARNGLPL
;
A
#
# COMPACT_ATOMS: atom_id res chain seq x y z
N MET A 1 13.80 -13.65 13.39
CA MET A 1 14.93 -14.39 12.78
C MET A 1 14.46 -14.85 11.40
N VAL A 2 15.14 -14.44 10.32
CA VAL A 2 14.75 -14.77 8.94
C VAL A 2 14.86 -16.29 8.74
N ARG A 3 13.85 -16.90 8.12
CA ARG A 3 13.69 -18.37 8.08
C ARG A 3 14.24 -18.98 6.80
N MET A 4 14.32 -18.21 5.72
CA MET A 4 14.81 -18.67 4.42
C MET A 4 15.34 -17.52 3.54
N ASP A 5 16.12 -17.87 2.53
CA ASP A 5 16.63 -16.94 1.52
C ASP A 5 15.78 -16.96 0.23
N LEU A 6 16.05 -16.00 -0.67
CA LEU A 6 15.33 -15.88 -1.95
C LEU A 6 15.51 -17.11 -2.85
N ALA A 7 16.65 -17.81 -2.78
CA ALA A 7 16.91 -19.02 -3.57
C ALA A 7 16.02 -20.19 -3.12
N SER A 8 15.86 -20.36 -1.80
CA SER A 8 14.96 -21.36 -1.22
C SER A 8 13.51 -21.05 -1.55
N LEU A 9 13.10 -19.77 -1.41
CA LEU A 9 11.78 -19.31 -1.82
C LEU A 9 11.54 -19.59 -3.31
N HIS A 10 12.52 -19.30 -4.18
CA HIS A 10 12.42 -19.52 -5.62
C HIS A 10 12.09 -20.99 -5.95
N HIS A 11 12.84 -21.93 -5.34
CA HIS A 11 12.62 -23.36 -5.56
C HIS A 11 11.23 -23.81 -5.10
N GLU A 12 10.80 -23.36 -3.92
CA GLU A 12 9.48 -23.65 -3.39
C GLU A 12 8.37 -23.15 -4.32
N LEU A 13 8.44 -21.87 -4.73
CA LEU A 13 7.40 -21.25 -5.53
C LEU A 13 7.33 -21.80 -6.96
N ILE A 14 8.40 -22.33 -7.54
CA ILE A 14 8.32 -23.02 -8.85
C ILE A 14 7.39 -24.23 -8.79
N THR A 15 7.48 -25.00 -7.70
CA THR A 15 6.72 -26.26 -7.55
C THR A 15 5.29 -26.08 -7.04
N SER A 16 4.92 -24.86 -6.64
CA SER A 16 3.58 -24.57 -6.13
C SER A 16 2.55 -24.59 -7.26
N SER A 17 1.61 -25.54 -7.17
CA SER A 17 0.54 -25.75 -8.14
C SER A 17 -0.59 -24.73 -8.03
N ASP A 18 -0.82 -24.18 -6.84
CA ASP A 18 -1.88 -23.22 -6.56
C ASP A 18 -1.29 -21.99 -5.84
N LEU A 19 -0.58 -21.17 -6.62
CA LEU A 19 0.16 -20.02 -6.11
C LEU A 19 -0.62 -18.72 -6.29
N LEU A 20 -0.67 -17.92 -5.23
CA LEU A 20 -1.16 -16.55 -5.26
C LEU A 20 -0.16 -15.62 -4.55
N ILE A 21 0.50 -14.77 -5.33
CA ILE A 21 1.40 -13.71 -4.88
C ILE A 21 0.61 -12.40 -4.81
N VAL A 22 0.62 -11.76 -3.64
CA VAL A 22 0.02 -10.44 -3.41
C VAL A 22 1.10 -9.49 -2.92
N GLN A 23 1.29 -8.38 -3.63
CA GLN A 23 2.47 -7.53 -3.49
C GLN A 23 2.09 -6.04 -3.42
N ASP A 24 2.68 -5.26 -2.52
CA ASP A 24 2.71 -3.81 -2.69
C ASP A 24 3.68 -3.39 -3.82
N LEU A 25 3.69 -2.13 -4.20
CA LEU A 25 4.44 -1.64 -5.36
C LEU A 25 5.64 -0.79 -4.98
N ASP A 26 5.38 0.39 -4.42
CA ASP A 26 6.38 1.35 -3.98
C ASP A 26 7.22 0.73 -2.85
N GLY A 27 8.56 0.81 -2.95
CA GLY A 27 9.48 0.17 -2.00
C GLY A 27 9.67 -1.34 -2.20
N VAL A 28 8.85 -1.99 -3.02
CA VAL A 28 8.97 -3.44 -3.32
C VAL A 28 9.55 -3.70 -4.71
N CYS A 29 8.90 -3.20 -5.76
CA CYS A 29 9.34 -3.39 -7.16
C CYS A 29 9.87 -2.12 -7.82
N MET A 30 9.80 -1.00 -7.10
CA MET A 30 10.42 0.26 -7.47
C MET A 30 10.88 1.00 -6.21
N PRO A 31 11.91 1.86 -6.29
CA PRO A 31 12.37 2.65 -5.16
C PRO A 31 11.29 3.61 -4.62
N LEU A 32 11.36 3.91 -3.32
CA LEU A 32 10.62 5.03 -2.75
C LEU A 32 11.24 6.35 -3.21
N VAL A 33 10.41 7.25 -3.72
CA VAL A 33 10.81 8.59 -4.19
C VAL A 33 10.00 9.66 -3.46
N LYS A 34 10.56 10.87 -3.36
CA LYS A 34 9.86 12.00 -2.73
C LYS A 34 8.72 12.53 -3.60
N ASP A 35 8.90 12.56 -4.91
CA ASP A 35 7.87 12.94 -5.88
C ASP A 35 7.37 11.70 -6.65
N PRO A 36 6.11 11.27 -6.46
CA PRO A 36 5.55 10.12 -7.16
C PRO A 36 5.62 10.19 -8.70
N LEU A 37 5.84 11.36 -9.30
CA LEU A 37 6.02 11.53 -10.75
C LEU A 37 7.39 11.05 -11.25
N THR A 38 8.38 10.89 -10.37
CA THR A 38 9.72 10.43 -10.75
C THR A 38 9.89 8.92 -10.65
N ARG A 39 8.82 8.21 -10.27
CA ARG A 39 8.79 6.74 -10.23
C ARG A 39 9.02 6.15 -11.61
N SER A 40 9.58 4.94 -11.62
CA SER A 40 9.78 4.16 -12.83
C SER A 40 9.63 2.68 -12.54
N LEU A 41 9.08 1.95 -13.51
CA LEU A 41 9.06 0.49 -13.53
C LEU A 41 9.98 -0.04 -14.62
N ALA A 42 10.59 -1.20 -14.37
CA ALA A 42 11.37 -1.89 -15.38
C ALA A 42 10.44 -2.65 -16.35
N ALA A 43 10.73 -2.58 -17.65
CA ALA A 43 9.90 -3.23 -18.68
C ALA A 43 9.89 -4.76 -18.54
N ASP A 44 11.02 -5.34 -18.13
CA ASP A 44 11.16 -6.78 -17.90
C ASP A 44 10.31 -7.26 -16.72
N TYR A 45 10.17 -6.44 -15.66
CA TYR A 45 9.25 -6.67 -14.55
C TYR A 45 7.79 -6.69 -15.02
N VAL A 46 7.37 -5.72 -15.84
CA VAL A 46 6.02 -5.68 -16.42
C VAL A 46 5.73 -6.96 -17.20
N HIS A 47 6.66 -7.40 -18.06
CA HIS A 47 6.51 -8.66 -18.79
C HIS A 47 6.54 -9.89 -17.86
N ALA A 48 7.32 -9.86 -16.78
CA ALA A 48 7.34 -10.93 -15.79
C ALA A 48 6.00 -11.06 -15.05
N ALA A 49 5.41 -9.94 -14.65
CA ALA A 49 4.07 -9.91 -14.06
C ALA A 49 3.04 -10.48 -15.03
N GLY A 50 3.10 -10.11 -16.31
CA GLY A 50 2.24 -10.66 -17.36
C GLY A 50 2.38 -12.19 -17.52
N ARG A 51 3.60 -12.74 -17.39
CA ARG A 51 3.84 -14.21 -17.40
C ARG A 51 3.26 -14.94 -16.18
N LEU A 52 3.05 -14.23 -15.07
CA LEU A 52 2.46 -14.76 -13.84
C LEU A 52 0.96 -14.44 -13.72
N ARG A 53 0.29 -14.11 -14.84
CA ARG A 53 -1.15 -13.85 -14.87
C ARG A 53 -1.93 -14.97 -14.18
N GLY A 54 -2.85 -14.59 -13.30
CA GLY A 54 -3.66 -15.51 -12.50
C GLY A 54 -2.98 -16.00 -11.21
N SER A 55 -1.68 -15.77 -11.03
CA SER A 55 -0.94 -16.10 -9.80
C SER A 55 -0.27 -14.88 -9.15
N PHE A 56 -0.35 -13.71 -9.77
CA PHE A 56 0.23 -12.47 -9.25
C PHE A 56 -0.79 -11.33 -9.32
N PHE A 57 -0.92 -10.61 -8.21
CA PHE A 57 -1.74 -9.41 -8.11
C PHE A 57 -1.07 -8.37 -7.24
N VAL A 58 -1.28 -7.10 -7.59
CA VAL A 58 -0.84 -5.98 -6.77
C VAL A 58 -1.90 -5.61 -5.73
N LEU A 59 -1.46 -5.09 -4.59
CA LEU A 59 -2.30 -4.56 -3.52
C LEU A 59 -1.63 -3.33 -2.90
N THR A 60 -2.02 -2.16 -3.38
CA THR A 60 -1.34 -0.90 -3.06
C THR A 60 -2.30 0.18 -2.54
N ASN A 61 -1.75 1.16 -1.82
CA ASN A 61 -2.48 2.37 -1.40
C ASN A 61 -2.43 3.47 -2.49
N GLY A 62 -1.48 3.40 -3.43
CA GLY A 62 -1.48 4.22 -4.64
C GLY A 62 -2.65 3.85 -5.58
N GLU A 63 -2.77 4.53 -6.71
CA GLU A 63 -3.84 4.27 -7.70
C GLU A 63 -3.31 3.61 -8.98
N HIS A 64 -4.18 2.85 -9.65
CA HIS A 64 -3.92 2.35 -11.00
C HIS A 64 -3.99 3.46 -12.04
N GLU A 65 -5.03 4.30 -11.96
CA GLU A 65 -5.32 5.38 -12.89
C GLU A 65 -4.92 6.77 -12.37
N GLY A 66 -5.20 7.80 -13.17
CA GLY A 66 -4.83 9.19 -12.86
C GLY A 66 -3.43 9.58 -13.37
N HIS A 67 -3.08 10.85 -13.14
CA HIS A 67 -1.80 11.41 -13.57
C HIS A 67 -0.62 10.71 -12.91
N ARG A 68 -0.78 10.32 -11.64
CA ARG A 68 0.21 9.63 -10.81
C ARG A 68 -0.05 8.12 -10.72
N GLY A 69 -0.94 7.58 -11.55
CA GLY A 69 -1.34 6.17 -11.52
C GLY A 69 -0.26 5.22 -12.02
N VAL A 70 -0.26 4.00 -11.49
CA VAL A 70 0.67 2.92 -11.88
C VAL A 70 0.59 2.60 -13.37
N ASN A 71 -0.57 2.76 -14.00
CA ASN A 71 -0.74 2.52 -15.44
C ASN A 71 0.19 3.39 -16.29
N ARG A 72 0.47 4.63 -15.89
CA ARG A 72 1.41 5.52 -16.61
C ARG A 72 2.84 5.03 -16.51
N LEU A 73 3.21 4.40 -15.38
CA LEU A 73 4.51 3.78 -15.20
C LEU A 73 4.67 2.57 -16.11
N VAL A 74 3.64 1.73 -16.23
CA VAL A 74 3.61 0.58 -17.14
C VAL A 74 3.75 1.03 -18.60
N GLU A 75 2.95 2.01 -19.02
CA GLU A 75 2.98 2.55 -20.38
C GLU A 75 4.35 3.16 -20.72
N THR A 76 4.94 3.92 -19.78
CA THR A 76 6.27 4.51 -19.94
C THR A 76 7.34 3.44 -20.05
N ALA A 77 7.29 2.40 -19.21
CA ALA A 77 8.24 1.30 -19.23
C ALA A 77 8.22 0.54 -20.56
N LEU A 78 7.04 0.36 -21.16
CA LEU A 78 6.87 -0.34 -22.44
C LEU A 78 7.15 0.56 -23.66
N GLY A 79 7.17 1.87 -23.50
CA GLY A 79 7.44 2.84 -24.57
C GLY A 79 6.28 3.05 -25.57
N ASP A 80 5.16 2.34 -25.42
CA ASP A 80 3.93 2.53 -26.18
C ASP A 80 2.70 2.27 -25.29
N PRO A 81 1.87 3.29 -25.02
CA PRO A 81 0.66 3.15 -24.20
C PRO A 81 -0.34 2.10 -24.71
N ALA A 82 -0.35 1.81 -26.01
CA ALA A 82 -1.28 0.85 -26.58
C ALA A 82 -0.86 -0.61 -26.35
N ILE A 83 0.44 -0.89 -26.13
CA ILE A 83 0.94 -2.25 -25.89
C ILE A 83 0.32 -2.83 -24.62
N ALA A 84 0.34 -2.06 -23.53
CA ALA A 84 -0.11 -2.52 -22.22
C ALA A 84 -1.54 -3.06 -22.28
N ARG A 85 -2.46 -2.27 -22.83
CA ARG A 85 -3.86 -2.65 -23.00
C ARG A 85 -4.04 -3.81 -23.98
N ARG A 86 -3.37 -3.77 -25.14
CA ARG A 86 -3.57 -4.78 -26.20
C ARG A 86 -3.10 -6.17 -25.78
N GLU A 87 -2.00 -6.23 -25.04
CA GLU A 87 -1.36 -7.49 -24.64
C GLU A 87 -1.75 -7.94 -23.23
N GLY A 88 -2.49 -7.10 -22.50
CA GLY A 88 -2.90 -7.37 -21.13
C GLY A 88 -1.70 -7.39 -20.18
N LEU A 89 -0.92 -6.30 -20.18
CA LEU A 89 0.30 -6.14 -19.39
C LEU A 89 0.16 -5.09 -18.29
N TYR A 90 -1.03 -4.51 -18.08
CA TYR A 90 -1.24 -3.74 -16.85
C TYR A 90 -1.15 -4.67 -15.65
N LEU A 91 -0.67 -4.14 -14.52
CA LEU A 91 -0.56 -4.90 -13.29
C LEU A 91 -1.98 -5.13 -12.72
N PRO A 92 -2.48 -6.37 -12.68
CA PRO A 92 -3.83 -6.64 -12.19
C PRO A 92 -3.85 -6.61 -10.66
N GLY A 93 -4.99 -6.28 -10.08
CA GLY A 93 -5.18 -6.31 -8.63
C GLY A 93 -5.87 -5.08 -8.11
N LEU A 94 -5.55 -4.72 -6.88
CA LEU A 94 -6.26 -3.70 -6.11
C LEU A 94 -5.36 -2.52 -5.77
N ALA A 95 -5.91 -1.34 -5.94
CA ALA A 95 -5.30 -0.07 -5.62
C ALA A 95 -6.20 0.74 -4.67
N ALA A 96 -5.69 1.87 -4.19
CA ALA A 96 -6.31 2.74 -3.20
C ALA A 96 -6.78 1.98 -1.95
N GLY A 97 -5.94 1.07 -1.44
CA GLY A 97 -6.24 0.29 -0.24
C GLY A 97 -7.32 -0.77 -0.45
N GLY A 98 -7.69 -1.12 -1.69
CA GLY A 98 -8.64 -2.19 -1.97
C GLY A 98 -9.95 -1.78 -2.63
N VAL A 99 -10.15 -0.49 -2.96
CA VAL A 99 -11.38 -0.03 -3.62
C VAL A 99 -11.30 -0.04 -5.14
N GLN A 100 -10.11 0.14 -5.71
CA GLN A 100 -9.93 0.27 -7.15
C GLN A 100 -9.43 -1.05 -7.72
N LEU A 101 -10.31 -1.80 -8.35
CA LEU A 101 -10.02 -3.11 -8.93
C LEU A 101 -9.73 -2.97 -10.42
N GLN A 102 -8.56 -3.48 -10.83
CA GLN A 102 -8.10 -3.50 -12.22
C GLN A 102 -7.80 -4.91 -12.70
N ASP A 103 -8.20 -5.21 -13.94
CA ASP A 103 -7.74 -6.39 -14.69
C ASP A 103 -6.46 -6.12 -15.50
N GLU A 104 -5.87 -7.15 -16.08
CA GLU A 104 -4.64 -7.03 -16.88
C GLU A 104 -4.77 -6.13 -18.13
N PHE A 105 -6.00 -5.84 -18.58
CA PHE A 105 -6.31 -5.04 -19.77
C PHE A 105 -6.57 -3.57 -19.41
N GLY A 106 -6.53 -3.22 -18.12
CA GLY A 106 -6.76 -1.87 -17.63
C GLY A 106 -8.25 -1.53 -17.51
N THR A 107 -9.13 -2.52 -17.39
CA THR A 107 -10.53 -2.31 -17.03
C THR A 107 -10.60 -2.05 -15.53
N ILE A 108 -11.03 -0.85 -15.15
CA ILE A 108 -11.15 -0.44 -13.74
C ILE A 108 -12.61 -0.44 -13.30
N THR A 109 -12.83 -0.94 -12.09
CA THR A 109 -14.10 -0.87 -11.37
C THR A 109 -13.87 -0.43 -9.92
N HIS A 110 -14.93 0.06 -9.27
CA HIS A 110 -14.89 0.49 -7.87
C HIS A 110 -15.97 -0.25 -7.04
N PRO A 111 -15.80 -1.56 -6.76
CA PRO A 111 -16.83 -2.35 -6.09
C PRO A 111 -17.22 -1.76 -4.71
N GLY A 112 -18.52 -1.53 -4.52
CA GLY A 112 -19.06 -0.99 -3.26
C GLY A 112 -18.92 0.53 -3.09
N VAL A 113 -18.39 1.26 -4.07
CA VAL A 113 -18.29 2.73 -4.00
C VAL A 113 -19.50 3.37 -4.67
N SER A 114 -20.13 4.32 -3.99
CA SER A 114 -21.31 5.03 -4.50
C SER A 114 -20.94 6.22 -5.40
N GLU A 115 -21.87 6.64 -6.26
CA GLU A 115 -21.70 7.84 -7.09
C GLU A 115 -21.50 9.11 -6.26
N ALA A 116 -22.19 9.22 -5.12
CA ALA A 116 -22.07 10.36 -4.22
C ALA A 116 -20.66 10.48 -3.62
N GLU A 117 -20.06 9.36 -3.23
CA GLU A 117 -18.68 9.32 -2.75
C GLU A 117 -17.69 9.70 -3.85
N MET A 118 -17.86 9.16 -5.07
CA MET A 118 -17.02 9.52 -6.22
C MET A 118 -17.13 11.00 -6.57
N HIS A 119 -18.33 11.57 -6.51
CA HIS A 119 -18.56 13.00 -6.76
C HIS A 119 -17.87 13.88 -5.72
N PHE A 120 -17.97 13.52 -4.43
CA PHE A 120 -17.27 14.24 -3.36
C PHE A 120 -15.76 14.18 -3.55
N LEU A 121 -15.20 12.98 -3.76
CA LEU A 121 -13.77 12.76 -3.96
C LEU A 121 -13.19 13.58 -5.12
N ALA A 122 -13.93 13.71 -6.23
CA ALA A 122 -13.53 14.53 -7.36
C ALA A 122 -13.30 16.02 -7.00
N SER A 123 -13.94 16.51 -5.92
CA SER A 123 -13.78 17.89 -5.45
C SER A 123 -12.69 18.05 -4.37
N VAL A 124 -12.21 16.95 -3.78
CA VAL A 124 -11.30 16.97 -2.63
C VAL A 124 -9.94 17.63 -2.95
N PRO A 125 -9.27 17.34 -4.08
CA PRO A 125 -7.97 17.96 -4.38
C PRO A 125 -8.05 19.49 -4.44
N ALA A 126 -9.11 20.07 -5.02
CA ALA A 126 -9.29 21.52 -5.05
C ALA A 126 -9.45 22.10 -3.62
N ARG A 127 -10.26 21.45 -2.78
CA ARG A 127 -10.46 21.85 -1.38
C ARG A 127 -9.15 21.75 -0.58
N MET A 128 -8.34 20.72 -0.83
CA MET A 128 -7.01 20.57 -0.23
C MET A 128 -6.11 21.75 -0.59
N LYS A 129 -6.05 22.13 -1.87
CA LYS A 129 -5.23 23.26 -2.35
C LYS A 129 -5.68 24.58 -1.71
N ASP A 130 -6.98 24.82 -1.62
CA ASP A 130 -7.53 26.03 -0.99
C ASP A 130 -7.19 26.10 0.51
N LEU A 131 -7.39 25.01 1.24
CA LEU A 131 -7.07 24.94 2.67
C LEU A 131 -5.56 25.08 2.91
N MET A 132 -4.72 24.40 2.13
CA MET A 132 -3.26 24.52 2.25
C MET A 132 -2.79 25.95 1.98
N SER A 133 -3.32 26.59 0.92
CA SER A 133 -2.97 27.98 0.57
C SER A 133 -3.34 28.97 1.68
N SER A 134 -4.40 28.67 2.45
CA SER A 134 -4.78 29.47 3.61
C SER A 134 -3.94 29.18 4.87
N MET A 135 -3.51 27.94 5.08
CA MET A 135 -2.91 27.50 6.36
C MET A 135 -1.39 27.50 6.35
N LEU A 136 -0.75 27.41 5.18
CA LEU A 136 0.70 27.32 5.03
C LEU A 136 1.45 28.66 5.24
N PRO A 137 0.94 29.84 4.82
CA PRO A 137 1.65 31.12 4.98
C PRO A 137 2.20 31.44 6.38
N PRO A 138 1.44 31.23 7.49
CA PRO A 138 1.99 31.50 8.82
C PRO A 138 3.09 30.53 9.26
N LEU A 139 3.18 29.34 8.65
CA LEU A 139 4.18 28.32 8.98
C LEU A 139 5.44 28.44 8.12
N MET A 140 5.30 29.01 6.92
CA MET A 140 6.40 29.25 5.99
C MET A 140 6.37 30.69 5.45
N PRO A 141 6.54 31.70 6.33
CA PRO A 141 6.52 33.11 5.94
C PRO A 141 7.64 33.50 4.97
N GLU A 142 8.65 32.65 4.80
CA GLU A 142 9.73 32.81 3.83
C GLU A 142 9.31 32.55 2.38
N LEU A 143 8.19 31.87 2.13
CA LEU A 143 7.74 31.57 0.78
C LEU A 143 6.97 32.76 0.19
N GLY A 144 7.40 33.23 -0.98
CA GLY A 144 6.60 34.18 -1.77
C GLY A 144 5.35 33.52 -2.35
N GLU A 145 4.40 34.32 -2.85
CA GLU A 145 3.13 33.80 -3.41
C GLU A 145 3.32 32.72 -4.49
N VAL A 146 4.30 32.91 -5.38
CA VAL A 146 4.60 31.95 -6.46
C VAL A 146 5.17 30.65 -5.90
N GLU A 147 6.14 30.74 -4.98
CA GLU A 147 6.75 29.55 -4.37
C GLU A 147 5.75 28.78 -3.52
N LEU A 148 4.86 29.48 -2.81
CA LEU A 148 3.78 28.88 -2.04
C LEU A 148 2.85 28.07 -2.96
N ALA A 149 2.42 28.65 -4.08
CA ALA A 149 1.56 27.97 -5.04
C ALA A 149 2.23 26.71 -5.62
N ASP A 150 3.52 26.80 -5.96
CA ASP A 150 4.30 25.66 -6.44
C ASP A 150 4.42 24.55 -5.38
N GLU A 151 4.60 24.90 -4.11
CA GLU A 151 4.66 23.91 -3.03
C GLU A 151 3.30 23.26 -2.75
N VAL A 152 2.20 24.03 -2.81
CA VAL A 152 0.84 23.47 -2.70
C VAL A 152 0.55 22.49 -3.83
N GLU A 153 0.95 22.83 -5.07
CA GLU A 153 0.73 21.95 -6.23
C GLU A 153 1.53 20.64 -6.13
N LYS A 154 2.74 20.70 -5.58
CA LYS A 154 3.56 19.50 -5.32
C LYS A 154 3.00 18.66 -4.18
N ALA A 155 2.48 19.30 -3.13
CA ALA A 155 2.03 18.62 -1.93
C ALA A 155 0.69 17.92 -2.13
N VAL A 156 -0.25 18.51 -2.87
CA VAL A 156 -1.56 17.91 -3.13
C VAL A 156 -1.47 16.92 -4.29
N LEU A 157 -1.59 15.63 -3.98
CA LEU A 157 -1.68 14.57 -4.97
C LEU A 157 -3.14 14.41 -5.40
N ASP A 158 -3.40 14.59 -6.69
CA ASP A 158 -4.72 14.61 -7.33
C ASP A 158 -5.26 13.20 -7.66
N THR A 159 -4.98 12.25 -6.77
CA THR A 159 -5.50 10.88 -6.82
C THR A 159 -7.03 10.87 -6.69
N GLN A 160 -7.71 10.05 -7.51
CA GLN A 160 -9.15 10.07 -7.72
C GLN A 160 -9.95 9.56 -6.52
N VAL A 161 -9.49 8.49 -5.86
CA VAL A 161 -10.17 7.74 -4.81
C VAL A 161 -9.36 7.63 -3.51
N SER A 162 -8.11 8.09 -3.52
CA SER A 162 -7.29 8.32 -2.32
C SER A 162 -6.54 9.68 -2.36
N PRO A 163 -7.23 10.84 -2.52
CA PRO A 163 -6.60 12.15 -2.47
C PRO A 163 -5.64 12.28 -1.29
N THR A 164 -4.42 12.75 -1.53
CA THR A 164 -3.34 12.72 -0.54
C THR A 164 -2.64 14.07 -0.46
N ILE A 165 -2.22 14.47 0.74
CA ILE A 165 -1.24 15.55 0.90
C ILE A 165 0.08 14.95 1.36
N ASN A 166 1.17 15.29 0.66
CA ASN A 166 2.53 14.86 0.95
C ASN A 166 3.42 16.07 1.31
N LEU A 167 4.09 15.99 2.47
CA LEU A 167 4.91 17.09 3.00
C LEU A 167 6.40 16.97 2.66
N ASN A 168 6.84 15.98 1.86
CA ASN A 168 8.27 15.74 1.62
C ASN A 168 9.02 16.95 1.04
N SER A 169 8.39 17.68 0.12
CA SER A 169 8.96 18.90 -0.47
C SER A 169 9.13 20.00 0.59
N LEU A 170 8.10 20.21 1.42
CA LEU A 170 8.10 21.20 2.50
C LEU A 170 9.13 20.84 3.59
N PHE A 171 9.24 19.57 4.00
CA PHE A 171 10.25 19.12 4.95
C PHE A 171 11.67 19.29 4.42
N SER A 172 11.89 19.12 3.11
CA SER A 172 13.20 19.35 2.50
C SER A 172 13.65 20.81 2.58
N ARG A 173 12.73 21.76 2.82
CA ARG A 173 13.03 23.19 3.07
C ARG A 173 13.31 23.51 4.54
N LEU A 174 13.02 22.57 5.45
CA LEU A 174 13.16 22.74 6.90
C LEU A 174 14.13 21.70 7.49
N PRO A 175 15.38 21.57 7.00
CA PRO A 175 16.30 20.56 7.49
C PRO A 175 16.66 20.83 8.96
N GLY A 176 16.35 19.87 9.83
CA GLY A 176 16.64 19.95 11.26
C GLY A 176 15.73 20.87 12.09
N ASP A 177 14.75 21.55 11.48
CA ASP A 177 13.77 22.36 12.22
C ASP A 177 12.59 21.50 12.67
N VAL A 178 12.83 20.67 13.68
CA VAL A 178 11.88 19.68 14.20
C VAL A 178 10.57 20.33 14.65
N ASP A 179 10.63 21.52 15.25
CA ASP A 179 9.44 22.21 15.74
C ASP A 179 8.53 22.66 14.59
N ARG A 180 9.09 23.28 13.53
CA ARG A 180 8.29 23.63 12.34
C ARG A 180 7.81 22.40 11.57
N GLN A 181 8.59 21.33 11.50
CA GLN A 181 8.14 20.06 10.91
C GLN A 181 6.91 19.51 11.65
N ARG A 182 6.91 19.51 12.99
CA ARG A 182 5.74 19.10 13.80
C ARG A 182 4.54 20.03 13.63
N GLN A 183 4.77 21.32 13.44
CA GLN A 183 3.70 22.27 13.12
C GLN A 183 3.06 21.97 11.75
N LEU A 184 3.85 21.61 10.74
CA LEU A 184 3.32 21.15 9.45
C LEU A 184 2.52 19.85 9.57
N GLN A 185 2.99 18.87 10.37
CA GLN A 185 2.23 17.65 10.65
C GLN A 185 0.87 17.95 11.31
N SER A 186 0.85 18.88 12.27
CA SER A 186 -0.36 19.30 12.97
C SER A 186 -1.32 20.06 12.04
N MET A 187 -0.79 20.91 11.17
CA MET A 187 -1.55 21.61 10.13
C MET A 187 -2.22 20.63 9.17
N LEU A 188 -1.46 19.63 8.70
CA LEU A 188 -1.97 18.58 7.83
C LEU A 188 -3.11 17.81 8.50
N GLN A 189 -2.94 17.38 9.76
CA GLN A 189 -4.01 16.70 10.49
C GLN A 189 -5.28 17.55 10.61
N LEU A 190 -5.14 18.83 10.94
CA LEU A 190 -6.26 19.77 11.05
C LEU A 190 -6.97 19.96 9.71
N LEU A 191 -6.21 20.12 8.62
CA LEU A 191 -6.76 20.25 7.27
C LEU A 191 -7.57 19.02 6.88
N MET A 192 -7.02 17.82 7.08
CA MET A 192 -7.69 16.57 6.73
C MET A 192 -8.94 16.33 7.59
N GLN A 193 -8.93 16.76 8.86
CA GLN A 193 -10.11 16.73 9.72
C GLN A 193 -11.21 17.71 9.26
N GLN A 194 -10.84 18.84 8.66
CA GLN A 194 -11.82 19.75 8.04
C GLN A 194 -12.49 19.10 6.82
N LEU A 195 -11.74 18.37 5.99
CA LEU A 195 -12.32 17.60 4.88
C LEU A 195 -13.30 16.53 5.36
N MET A 196 -12.96 15.81 6.44
CA MET A 196 -13.89 14.85 7.07
C MET A 196 -15.19 15.54 7.51
N THR A 197 -15.09 16.75 8.06
CA THR A 197 -16.27 17.54 8.48
C THR A 197 -17.11 17.99 7.28
N MET A 198 -16.47 18.37 6.17
CA MET A 198 -17.18 18.71 4.93
C MET A 198 -17.92 17.49 4.36
N ALA A 199 -17.31 16.30 4.37
CA ALA A 199 -17.97 15.07 3.94
C ALA A 199 -19.24 14.79 4.75
N VAL A 200 -19.17 14.94 6.08
CA VAL A 200 -20.35 14.79 6.96
C VAL A 200 -21.43 15.82 6.62
N ALA A 201 -21.06 17.07 6.35
CA ALA A 201 -22.02 18.11 5.96
C ALA A 201 -22.73 17.83 4.63
N GLU A 202 -22.10 17.06 3.74
CA GLU A 202 -22.67 16.59 2.47
C GLU A 202 -23.41 15.25 2.58
N GLY A 203 -23.64 14.76 3.80
CA GLY A 203 -24.38 13.52 4.03
C GLY A 203 -23.56 12.25 3.85
N LEU A 204 -22.24 12.35 3.71
CA LEU A 204 -21.30 11.24 3.57
C LEU A 204 -20.70 10.84 4.92
N GLN A 205 -21.54 10.80 5.96
CA GLN A 205 -21.15 10.29 7.27
C GLN A 205 -20.58 8.88 7.11
N ASP A 206 -19.47 8.60 7.81
CA ASP A 206 -18.79 7.30 7.81
C ASP A 206 -18.33 6.78 6.45
N SER A 207 -18.35 7.61 5.41
CA SER A 207 -17.91 7.20 4.07
C SER A 207 -16.39 7.15 3.94
N PHE A 208 -15.67 7.88 4.79
CA PHE A 208 -14.22 8.08 4.71
C PHE A 208 -13.51 7.83 6.04
N PHE A 209 -12.18 7.72 5.96
CA PHE A 209 -11.23 7.74 7.07
C PHE A 209 -9.90 8.36 6.59
N LEU A 210 -9.02 8.66 7.54
CA LEU A 210 -7.69 9.20 7.26
C LEU A 210 -6.65 8.10 7.45
N HIS A 211 -5.84 7.85 6.42
CA HIS A 211 -4.68 6.96 6.50
C HIS A 211 -3.40 7.79 6.57
N VAL A 212 -2.58 7.53 7.58
CA VAL A 212 -1.33 8.24 7.87
C VAL A 212 -0.16 7.37 7.46
N ALA A 213 0.84 7.94 6.75
CA ALA A 213 2.08 7.23 6.48
C ALA A 213 3.35 8.06 6.79
N PRO A 214 4.39 7.44 7.39
CA PRO A 214 4.27 6.26 8.27
C PRO A 214 3.38 6.55 9.49
N ASN A 215 2.67 5.54 10.01
CA ASN A 215 1.90 5.62 11.27
C ASN A 215 2.53 4.76 12.38
N LEU A 216 2.10 5.01 13.62
CA LEU A 216 2.47 4.27 14.83
C LEU A 216 1.35 3.33 15.32
N GLY A 217 0.52 2.84 14.39
CA GLY A 217 -0.67 2.06 14.71
C GLY A 217 -1.89 2.93 14.97
N ARG A 218 -2.80 2.47 15.83
CA ARG A 218 -4.08 3.14 16.12
C ARG A 218 -4.24 3.43 17.60
N ASP A 219 -4.95 4.51 17.91
CA ASP A 219 -5.36 4.83 19.28
C ASP A 219 -6.59 4.01 19.73
N ALA A 220 -7.03 4.25 20.97
CA ALA A 220 -8.21 3.58 21.53
C ALA A 220 -9.53 3.93 20.80
N GLY A 221 -9.56 5.02 20.04
CA GLY A 221 -10.68 5.41 19.17
C GLY A 221 -10.59 4.80 17.76
N GLY A 222 -9.54 4.03 17.46
CA GLY A 222 -9.31 3.44 16.16
C GLY A 222 -8.72 4.41 15.12
N CYS A 223 -8.29 5.60 15.53
CA CYS A 223 -7.66 6.58 14.64
C CYS A 223 -6.17 6.29 14.52
N GLU A 224 -5.60 6.43 13.31
CA GLU A 224 -4.17 6.22 13.10
C GLU A 224 -3.33 7.30 13.79
N LEU A 225 -2.25 6.87 14.43
CA LEU A 225 -1.34 7.72 15.19
C LEU A 225 -0.24 8.27 14.28
N LEU A 226 -0.11 9.60 14.25
CA LEU A 226 1.04 10.27 13.66
C LEU A 226 2.34 9.84 14.34
N LYS A 227 3.37 9.61 13.53
CA LYS A 227 4.76 9.52 13.96
C LYS A 227 5.33 10.94 13.99
N PRO A 228 5.61 11.53 15.16
CA PRO A 228 6.10 12.91 15.23
C PRO A 228 7.52 13.01 14.66
N SER A 229 7.85 14.15 14.05
CA SER A 229 9.24 14.43 13.65
C SER A 229 10.18 14.48 14.86
N THR A 230 11.43 14.10 14.65
CA THR A 230 12.54 14.09 15.62
C THR A 230 13.81 14.59 14.93
N GLU A 231 14.92 14.73 15.68
CA GLU A 231 16.20 15.18 15.10
C GLU A 231 16.74 14.24 13.99
N SER A 232 16.39 12.95 14.05
CA SER A 232 16.91 11.93 13.13
C SER A 232 15.89 11.42 12.12
N ASP A 233 14.63 11.84 12.21
CA ASP A 233 13.51 11.23 11.48
C ASP A 233 12.39 12.25 11.31
N VAL A 234 11.94 12.48 10.08
CA VAL A 234 10.87 13.46 9.77
C VAL A 234 9.49 12.99 10.19
N GLY A 235 9.30 11.72 10.53
CA GLY A 235 8.04 11.16 11.00
C GLY A 235 7.02 10.96 9.87
N SER A 236 5.73 11.12 10.19
CA SER A 236 4.63 11.07 9.22
C SER A 236 4.77 12.18 8.18
N THR A 237 4.74 11.80 6.92
CA THR A 237 4.95 12.67 5.76
C THR A 237 3.68 12.93 4.99
N ASP A 238 2.71 12.03 5.07
CA ASP A 238 1.51 12.08 4.26
C ASP A 238 0.28 11.61 5.01
N ILE A 239 -0.86 12.18 4.63
CA ILE A 239 -2.18 11.71 5.03
C ILE A 239 -3.04 11.58 3.77
N GLN A 240 -3.62 10.40 3.60
CA GLN A 240 -4.53 10.06 2.52
C GLN A 240 -5.98 10.12 3.02
N PHE A 241 -6.85 10.71 2.22
CA PHE A 241 -8.29 10.74 2.44
C PHE A 241 -8.91 9.54 1.75
N MET A 242 -9.19 8.47 2.50
CA MET A 242 -9.55 7.17 1.93
C MET A 242 -11.01 6.79 2.21
N LEU A 243 -11.61 6.04 1.30
CA LEU A 243 -12.93 5.44 1.47
C LEU A 243 -12.92 4.41 2.60
N ARG A 244 -13.93 4.43 3.47
CA ARG A 244 -14.02 3.50 4.60
C ARG A 244 -14.01 2.05 4.14
N GLY A 245 -13.19 1.24 4.80
CA GLY A 245 -12.99 -0.16 4.46
C GLY A 245 -11.89 -0.41 3.43
N ALA A 246 -11.32 0.65 2.83
CA ALA A 246 -10.13 0.57 1.98
C ALA A 246 -8.89 0.23 2.81
N ILE A 247 -8.84 -1.01 3.30
CA ILE A 247 -7.71 -1.61 4.00
C ILE A 247 -7.24 -2.84 3.21
N LYS A 248 -5.92 -3.01 3.14
CA LYS A 248 -5.29 -4.08 2.34
C LYS A 248 -5.72 -5.47 2.82
N GLU A 249 -6.03 -5.65 4.10
CA GLU A 249 -6.53 -6.88 4.69
C GLU A 249 -7.75 -7.42 3.94
N VAL A 250 -8.72 -6.56 3.67
CA VAL A 250 -9.91 -6.96 2.89
C VAL A 250 -9.56 -7.14 1.43
N GLY A 251 -8.67 -6.30 0.89
CA GLY A 251 -8.18 -6.45 -0.48
C GLY A 251 -7.56 -7.83 -0.73
N LEU A 252 -6.78 -8.36 0.22
CA LEU A 252 -6.27 -9.74 0.18
C LEU A 252 -7.40 -10.76 0.04
N LEU A 253 -8.47 -10.63 0.83
CA LEU A 253 -9.61 -11.55 0.75
C LEU A 253 -10.38 -11.44 -0.57
N VAL A 254 -10.49 -10.24 -1.14
CA VAL A 254 -11.07 -10.05 -2.48
C VAL A 254 -10.22 -10.78 -3.53
N LEU A 255 -8.89 -10.68 -3.45
CA LEU A 255 -7.99 -11.37 -4.38
C LEU A 255 -8.06 -12.90 -4.21
N ILE A 256 -8.11 -13.41 -2.98
CA ILE A 256 -8.30 -14.83 -2.70
C ILE A 256 -9.65 -15.32 -3.27
N ASN A 257 -10.72 -14.56 -3.05
CA ASN A 257 -12.06 -14.88 -3.56
C ASN A 257 -12.06 -15.03 -5.08
N ARG A 258 -11.44 -14.08 -5.78
CA ARG A 258 -11.32 -14.07 -7.24
C ARG A 258 -10.42 -15.21 -7.74
N HIS A 259 -9.30 -15.46 -7.07
CA HIS A 259 -8.38 -16.56 -7.40
C HIS A 259 -9.07 -17.93 -7.31
N ILE A 260 -9.83 -18.16 -6.24
CA ILE A 260 -10.61 -19.39 -6.07
C ILE A 260 -11.74 -19.46 -7.11
N ALA A 261 -12.43 -18.36 -7.38
CA ALA A 261 -13.50 -18.31 -8.38
C ALA A 261 -12.98 -18.65 -9.79
N ALA A 262 -11.81 -18.14 -10.16
CA ALA A 262 -11.20 -18.41 -11.47
C ALA A 262 -10.89 -19.91 -11.66
N ARG A 263 -10.51 -20.63 -10.61
CA ARG A 263 -10.19 -22.07 -10.68
C ARG A 263 -11.40 -22.98 -10.53
N THR A 264 -12.36 -22.60 -9.70
CA THR A 264 -13.47 -23.48 -9.29
C THR A 264 -14.81 -23.09 -9.92
N GLY A 265 -14.90 -21.91 -10.54
CA GLY A 265 -16.14 -21.32 -11.04
C GLY A 265 -17.04 -20.74 -9.94
N LYS A 266 -16.61 -20.72 -8.68
CA LYS A 266 -17.41 -20.23 -7.55
C LYS A 266 -16.60 -19.35 -6.61
N ALA A 267 -17.08 -18.13 -6.38
CA ALA A 267 -16.55 -17.23 -5.37
C ALA A 267 -17.00 -17.65 -3.95
N PRO A 268 -16.10 -18.04 -3.03
CA PRO A 268 -16.48 -18.47 -1.68
C PRO A 268 -17.21 -17.40 -0.85
N PHE A 269 -16.94 -16.12 -1.11
CA PHE A 269 -17.59 -14.99 -0.44
C PHE A 269 -18.71 -14.35 -1.28
N GLY A 270 -18.99 -14.89 -2.48
CA GLY A 270 -19.92 -14.30 -3.46
C GLY A 270 -19.22 -13.35 -4.44
N ASP A 271 -19.87 -13.13 -5.60
CA ASP A 271 -19.30 -12.37 -6.71
C ASP A 271 -19.17 -10.87 -6.40
N ASP A 272 -20.05 -10.35 -5.53
CA ASP A 272 -20.09 -8.94 -5.14
C ASP A 272 -19.25 -8.62 -3.90
N PHE A 273 -18.45 -9.56 -3.38
CA PHE A 273 -17.65 -9.35 -2.17
C PHE A 273 -16.61 -8.24 -2.37
N ASN A 274 -16.67 -7.22 -1.51
CA ASN A 274 -15.82 -6.03 -1.57
C ASN A 274 -15.57 -5.43 -0.17
N VAL A 275 -14.75 -4.38 -0.15
CA VAL A 275 -14.32 -3.65 1.06
C VAL A 275 -15.45 -3.11 1.95
N ARG A 276 -16.63 -2.83 1.40
CA ARG A 276 -17.79 -2.35 2.17
C ARG A 276 -18.59 -3.45 2.82
N THR A 277 -18.61 -4.63 2.18
CA THR A 277 -19.37 -5.78 2.65
C THR A 277 -18.57 -6.67 3.61
N ALA A 278 -17.25 -6.52 3.62
CA ALA A 278 -16.37 -7.31 4.46
C ALA A 278 -16.39 -6.85 5.93
N PRO A 279 -16.16 -7.78 6.88
CA PRO A 279 -15.81 -7.41 8.25
C PRO A 279 -14.58 -6.50 8.29
N GLN A 280 -14.53 -5.60 9.27
CA GLN A 280 -13.41 -4.66 9.45
C GLN A 280 -12.45 -5.08 10.57
N ASP A 281 -12.84 -6.08 11.35
CA ASP A 281 -12.04 -6.64 12.44
C ASP A 281 -11.27 -7.87 11.96
N HIS A 282 -10.03 -7.99 12.42
CA HIS A 282 -9.09 -9.02 12.02
C HIS A 282 -9.57 -10.44 12.34
N GLU A 283 -10.09 -10.68 13.53
CA GLU A 283 -10.62 -12.00 13.92
C GLU A 283 -11.85 -12.36 13.09
N ALA A 284 -12.69 -11.37 12.80
CA ALA A 284 -13.85 -11.57 11.94
C ALA A 284 -13.45 -11.93 10.49
N LEU A 285 -12.36 -11.36 9.96
CA LEU A 285 -11.80 -11.72 8.64
C LEU A 285 -11.28 -13.17 8.62
N LEU A 286 -10.54 -13.59 9.65
CA LEU A 286 -10.10 -14.98 9.79
C LEU A 286 -11.27 -15.94 9.90
N ALA A 287 -12.26 -15.61 10.72
CA ALA A 287 -13.47 -16.42 10.89
C ALA A 287 -14.27 -16.54 9.59
N LEU A 288 -14.39 -15.44 8.82
CA LEU A 288 -15.03 -15.46 7.51
C LEU A 288 -14.36 -16.47 6.57
N CYS A 289 -13.02 -16.45 6.50
CA CYS A 289 -12.27 -17.40 5.69
C CYS A 289 -12.56 -18.84 6.13
N ARG A 290 -12.32 -19.16 7.41
CA ARG A 290 -12.52 -20.51 7.97
C ARG A 290 -13.91 -21.07 7.68
N ASN A 291 -14.93 -20.22 7.72
CA ASN A 291 -16.32 -20.61 7.53
C ASN A 291 -16.71 -20.81 6.06
N ARG A 292 -15.98 -20.22 5.10
CA ARG A 292 -16.42 -20.12 3.69
C ARG A 292 -15.45 -20.74 2.69
N ILE A 293 -14.16 -20.81 2.99
CA ILE A 293 -13.14 -21.38 2.10
C ILE A 293 -12.81 -22.80 2.59
N PRO A 294 -13.11 -23.84 1.79
CA PRO A 294 -12.63 -25.20 2.03
C PRO A 294 -11.10 -25.24 2.10
N ALA A 295 -10.55 -26.08 2.98
CA ALA A 295 -9.10 -26.05 3.27
C ALA A 295 -8.22 -26.40 2.06
N ASP A 296 -8.72 -27.27 1.19
CA ASP A 296 -8.11 -27.69 -0.08
C ASP A 296 -8.21 -26.64 -1.20
N GLN A 297 -9.00 -25.57 -0.99
CA GLN A 297 -9.14 -24.46 -1.94
C GLN A 297 -8.32 -23.23 -1.56
N MET A 298 -7.81 -23.14 -0.33
CA MET A 298 -6.94 -22.04 0.08
C MET A 298 -5.62 -22.14 -0.69
N PRO A 299 -5.25 -21.13 -1.52
CA PRO A 299 -4.00 -21.18 -2.27
C PRO A 299 -2.79 -21.05 -1.34
N HIS A 300 -1.63 -21.44 -1.87
CA HIS A 300 -0.35 -21.08 -1.27
C HIS A 300 -0.14 -19.56 -1.43
N LEU A 301 -0.19 -18.83 -0.31
CA LEU A 301 -0.10 -17.37 -0.33
C LEU A 301 1.33 -16.88 -0.11
N VAL A 302 1.74 -15.91 -0.92
CA VAL A 302 2.96 -15.13 -0.72
C VAL A 302 2.59 -13.66 -0.62
N GLY A 303 2.84 -13.08 0.55
CA GLY A 303 2.64 -11.65 0.80
C GLY A 303 3.96 -10.93 0.75
N VAL A 304 4.02 -9.81 0.02
CA VAL A 304 5.24 -9.02 -0.12
C VAL A 304 4.95 -7.56 0.17
N GLY A 305 5.70 -6.98 1.09
CA GLY A 305 5.62 -5.57 1.44
C GLY A 305 6.98 -4.99 1.82
N ASP A 306 7.00 -3.70 2.07
CA ASP A 306 8.18 -2.95 2.51
C ASP A 306 7.89 -2.16 3.80
N THR A 307 6.64 -1.71 3.98
CA THR A 307 6.30 -0.70 4.99
C THR A 307 5.71 -1.37 6.22
N VAL A 308 6.60 -1.73 7.15
CA VAL A 308 6.27 -2.18 8.51
C VAL A 308 7.13 -1.42 9.52
N THR A 309 6.52 -0.92 10.58
CA THR A 309 7.21 -0.13 11.61
C THR A 309 6.99 -0.72 12.99
N SER A 310 8.01 -0.62 13.85
CA SER A 310 7.88 -0.86 15.29
C SER A 310 8.82 0.06 16.06
N THR A 311 8.28 0.72 17.09
CA THR A 311 9.02 1.63 17.97
C THR A 311 8.61 1.43 19.41
N ILE A 312 9.52 1.63 20.36
CA ILE A 312 9.19 1.60 21.78
C ILE A 312 8.17 2.70 22.07
N ASN A 313 7.12 2.36 22.82
CA ASN A 313 6.14 3.33 23.27
C ASN A 313 6.82 4.35 24.20
N PRO A 314 6.74 5.67 23.94
CA PRO A 314 7.34 6.69 24.80
C PRO A 314 6.84 6.65 26.26
N SER A 315 5.67 6.07 26.54
CA SER A 315 5.19 5.86 27.92
C SER A 315 5.96 4.78 28.68
N GLY A 316 6.78 3.97 28.00
CA GLY A 316 7.53 2.85 28.55
C GLY A 316 6.80 1.50 28.52
N ASP A 317 5.53 1.49 28.10
CA ASP A 317 4.70 0.27 28.07
C ASP A 317 4.65 -0.30 26.64
N GLY A 318 5.53 -1.27 26.36
CA GLY A 318 5.49 -2.07 25.13
C GLY A 318 5.89 -1.32 23.85
N TRP A 319 5.28 -1.73 22.74
CA TRP A 319 5.65 -1.32 21.38
C TRP A 319 4.47 -0.69 20.64
N LEU A 320 4.76 0.37 19.89
CA LEU A 320 3.86 0.95 18.89
C LEU A 320 4.22 0.36 17.53
N ARG A 321 3.23 -0.23 16.85
CA ARG A 321 3.41 -1.01 15.63
C ARG A 321 2.49 -0.49 14.53
N GLY A 322 3.07 -0.16 13.39
CA GLY A 322 2.33 0.40 12.26
C GLY A 322 2.86 -0.09 10.92
N GLY A 323 2.56 0.70 9.88
CA GLY A 323 2.93 0.43 8.50
C GLY A 323 1.75 -0.09 7.67
N SER A 324 1.64 0.38 6.43
CA SER A 324 0.53 0.08 5.51
C SER A 324 0.42 -1.40 5.17
N ASP A 325 1.52 -2.14 5.24
CA ASP A 325 1.54 -3.55 4.84
C ASP A 325 1.33 -4.50 6.01
N ARG A 326 1.50 -4.02 7.25
CA ARG A 326 1.48 -4.84 8.46
C ARG A 326 0.20 -5.67 8.57
N GLY A 327 -0.94 -5.05 8.35
CA GLY A 327 -2.25 -5.69 8.52
C GLY A 327 -2.43 -6.88 7.59
N PHE A 328 -2.25 -6.68 6.29
CA PHE A 328 -2.47 -7.75 5.31
C PHE A 328 -1.40 -8.85 5.41
N LEU A 329 -0.14 -8.51 5.71
CA LEU A 329 0.90 -9.50 5.93
C LEU A 329 0.61 -10.35 7.18
N THR A 330 0.08 -9.74 8.24
CA THR A 330 -0.36 -10.46 9.45
C THR A 330 -1.51 -11.40 9.14
N LEU A 331 -2.54 -10.92 8.42
CA LEU A 331 -3.67 -11.74 7.99
C LEU A 331 -3.21 -12.93 7.13
N LEU A 332 -2.34 -12.69 6.15
CA LEU A 332 -1.78 -13.72 5.29
C LEU A 332 -1.02 -14.80 6.07
N GLN A 333 -0.19 -14.39 7.02
CA GLN A 333 0.54 -15.29 7.91
C GLN A 333 -0.41 -16.18 8.73
N GLU A 334 -1.46 -15.59 9.28
CA GLU A 334 -2.40 -16.30 10.16
C GLU A 334 -3.38 -17.18 9.40
N LEU A 335 -3.74 -16.81 8.17
CA LEU A 335 -4.43 -17.73 7.25
C LEU A 335 -3.56 -18.98 6.99
N GLY A 336 -2.25 -18.81 6.80
CA GLY A 336 -1.35 -19.95 6.63
C GLY A 336 -1.40 -20.90 7.83
N ARG A 337 -1.24 -20.36 9.04
CA ARG A 337 -1.36 -21.13 10.30
C ARG A 337 -2.72 -21.80 10.44
N SER A 338 -3.80 -21.06 10.14
CA SER A 338 -5.18 -21.54 10.30
C SER A 338 -5.54 -22.68 9.35
N TYR A 339 -4.92 -22.72 8.17
CA TYR A 339 -5.19 -23.73 7.15
C TYR A 339 -4.13 -24.83 7.10
N GLY A 340 -3.09 -24.75 7.94
CA GLY A 340 -1.95 -25.67 7.90
C GLY A 340 -1.07 -25.46 6.65
N HIS A 341 -1.16 -24.30 6.01
CA HIS A 341 -0.38 -23.94 4.83
C HIS A 341 0.88 -23.17 5.21
N GLN A 342 1.92 -23.36 4.41
CA GLN A 342 3.20 -22.70 4.57
C GLN A 342 3.25 -21.37 3.83
N ASN A 343 2.34 -20.45 4.12
CA ASN A 343 2.38 -19.11 3.52
C ASN A 343 3.71 -18.41 3.79
N ARG A 344 4.08 -17.48 2.91
CA ARG A 344 5.35 -16.75 2.99
C ARG A 344 5.14 -15.26 3.12
N VAL A 345 5.76 -14.67 4.13
CA VAL A 345 5.85 -13.22 4.32
C VAL A 345 7.24 -12.75 3.90
N VAL A 346 7.29 -11.92 2.86
CA VAL A 346 8.52 -11.35 2.30
C VAL A 346 8.58 -9.86 2.62
N LEU A 347 9.68 -9.43 3.24
CA LEU A 347 9.97 -8.03 3.49
C LEU A 347 11.09 -7.54 2.56
N VAL A 348 10.82 -6.48 1.79
CA VAL A 348 11.83 -5.83 0.95
C VAL A 348 12.39 -4.60 1.65
N ASP A 349 13.71 -4.44 1.62
CA ASP A 349 14.37 -3.25 2.19
C ASP A 349 14.20 -2.04 1.26
N SER A 350 13.29 -1.14 1.62
CA SER A 350 13.03 0.10 0.87
C SER A 350 13.87 1.30 1.34
N SER A 351 14.78 1.13 2.30
CA SER A 351 15.63 2.20 2.85
C SER A 351 16.66 2.79 1.89
N GLY A 352 16.84 2.17 0.71
CA GLY A 352 17.74 2.67 -0.33
C GLY A 352 17.19 3.85 -1.15
N GLY A 353 15.92 4.21 -0.97
CA GLY A 353 15.24 5.27 -1.72
C GLY A 353 15.49 6.69 -1.21
N GLU A 354 14.68 7.64 -1.67
CA GLU A 354 14.73 9.05 -1.28
C GLU A 354 13.93 9.36 0.00
N VAL A 355 13.07 8.43 0.41
CA VAL A 355 12.21 8.54 1.60
C VAL A 355 12.86 7.78 2.75
N ASP A 356 12.87 8.40 3.93
CA ASP A 356 13.49 7.80 5.12
C ASP A 356 12.70 6.56 5.59
N ARG A 357 13.42 5.45 5.73
CA ARG A 357 12.89 4.14 6.14
C ARG A 357 13.95 3.38 6.95
N PRO A 358 13.52 2.59 7.95
CA PRO A 358 14.41 1.66 8.63
C PRO A 358 15.07 0.68 7.65
N SER A 359 16.34 0.35 7.89
CA SER A 359 17.17 -0.43 6.96
C SER A 359 17.46 -1.84 7.47
N LEU A 360 17.54 -2.81 6.56
CA LEU A 360 17.97 -4.19 6.85
C LEU A 360 19.49 -4.39 6.66
N ARG A 361 20.23 -3.35 6.27
CA ARG A 361 21.67 -3.44 5.93
C ARG A 361 22.57 -3.91 7.08
N ASN A 362 22.19 -3.63 8.32
CA ASN A 362 22.91 -4.07 9.52
C ASN A 362 22.51 -5.50 9.98
N GLY A 363 21.58 -6.15 9.27
CA GLY A 363 21.07 -7.47 9.60
C GLY A 363 20.10 -7.51 10.79
N THR A 364 19.64 -6.37 11.29
CA THR A 364 18.64 -6.27 12.37
C THR A 364 17.28 -5.83 11.80
N LEU A 365 16.23 -5.96 12.62
CA LEU A 365 14.87 -5.48 12.31
C LEU A 365 14.53 -4.20 13.11
N GLU A 366 15.55 -3.46 13.57
CA GLU A 366 15.34 -2.27 14.38
C GLU A 366 14.52 -1.21 13.62
N GLY A 367 13.49 -0.68 14.28
CA GLY A 367 12.53 0.26 13.65
C GLY A 367 11.47 -0.41 12.77
N ILE A 368 11.62 -1.70 12.43
CA ILE A 368 10.71 -2.47 11.56
C ILE A 368 9.83 -3.40 12.39
N SER A 369 10.45 -4.18 13.27
CA SER A 369 9.82 -5.21 14.10
C SER A 369 10.50 -5.24 15.46
N ASP A 370 9.87 -5.87 16.42
CA ASP A 370 10.39 -6.04 17.77
C ASP A 370 10.33 -7.49 18.25
N PRO A 371 10.97 -7.84 19.39
CA PRO A 371 10.99 -9.21 19.91
C PRO A 371 9.61 -9.80 20.25
N GLU A 372 8.61 -8.96 20.47
CA GLU A 372 7.23 -9.35 20.81
C GLU A 372 6.28 -9.27 19.60
N ASP A 373 6.80 -8.99 18.40
CA ASP A 373 5.98 -8.79 17.20
C ASP A 373 5.40 -10.13 16.72
N PRO A 374 4.06 -10.29 16.64
CA PRO A 374 3.46 -11.52 16.14
C PRO A 374 3.66 -11.71 14.63
N LEU A 375 3.90 -10.62 13.89
CA LEU A 375 4.26 -10.68 12.47
C LEU A 375 5.71 -11.13 12.36
N GLN A 376 5.94 -12.22 11.61
CA GLN A 376 7.27 -12.76 11.37
C GLN A 376 7.54 -12.78 9.88
N PHE A 377 8.73 -12.35 9.48
CA PHE A 377 9.17 -12.37 8.10
C PHE A 377 9.90 -13.69 7.81
N ASP A 378 9.44 -14.43 6.81
CA ASP A 378 10.09 -15.66 6.38
C ASP A 378 11.34 -15.35 5.54
N VAL A 379 11.24 -14.32 4.69
CA VAL A 379 12.30 -13.86 3.78
C VAL A 379 12.48 -12.34 3.93
N CYS A 380 13.73 -11.91 4.02
CA CYS A 380 14.11 -10.50 3.95
C CYS A 380 14.98 -10.25 2.72
N VAL A 381 14.75 -9.12 2.04
CA VAL A 381 15.48 -8.74 0.81
C VAL A 381 16.29 -7.46 1.07
N PRO A 382 17.48 -7.55 1.71
CA PRO A 382 18.31 -6.38 2.03
C PRO A 382 18.89 -5.68 0.78
N GLY A 383 18.88 -6.35 -0.38
CA GLY A 383 19.23 -5.75 -1.67
C GLY A 383 18.14 -4.86 -2.26
N GLY A 384 17.01 -4.69 -1.55
CA GLY A 384 15.92 -3.80 -1.93
C GLY A 384 15.21 -4.18 -3.22
N PRO A 385 14.52 -3.20 -3.86
CA PRO A 385 13.71 -3.43 -5.05
C PRO A 385 14.44 -4.10 -6.20
N ASP A 386 15.69 -3.73 -6.47
CA ASP A 386 16.47 -4.28 -7.58
C ASP A 386 16.72 -5.79 -7.42
N ALA A 387 17.07 -6.21 -6.19
CA ALA A 387 17.27 -7.63 -5.88
C ALA A 387 15.94 -8.40 -5.96
N TYR A 388 14.85 -7.79 -5.48
CA TYR A 388 13.51 -8.39 -5.56
C TYR A 388 13.05 -8.56 -7.03
N VAL A 389 13.16 -7.52 -7.85
CA VAL A 389 12.78 -7.54 -9.27
C VAL A 389 13.59 -8.58 -10.04
N THR A 390 14.91 -8.64 -9.79
CA THR A 390 15.78 -9.67 -10.41
C THR A 390 15.29 -11.09 -10.07
N TRP A 391 14.97 -11.35 -8.81
CA TRP A 391 14.43 -12.63 -8.37
C TRP A 391 13.06 -12.91 -8.99
N PHE A 392 12.15 -11.92 -9.00
CA PHE A 392 10.81 -12.05 -9.54
C PHE A 392 10.82 -12.37 -11.04
N ASN A 393 11.70 -11.72 -11.80
CA ASN A 393 11.92 -12.01 -13.22
C ASN A 393 12.38 -13.46 -13.43
N GLY A 394 13.29 -13.95 -12.58
CA GLY A 394 13.73 -15.34 -12.58
C GLY A 394 12.61 -16.33 -12.23
N LEU A 395 11.74 -16.00 -11.28
CA LEU A 395 10.56 -16.82 -10.92
C LEU A 395 9.60 -16.92 -12.11
N ALA A 396 9.25 -15.78 -12.71
CA ALA A 396 8.35 -15.72 -13.85
C ALA A 396 8.89 -16.52 -15.05
N ALA A 397 10.20 -16.45 -15.31
CA ALA A 397 10.84 -17.23 -16.37
C ALA A 397 10.77 -18.74 -16.11
N ALA A 398 11.00 -19.18 -14.87
CA ALA A 398 10.97 -20.59 -14.51
C ALA A 398 9.55 -21.19 -14.54
N ARG A 399 8.52 -20.43 -14.15
CA ARG A 399 7.13 -20.89 -14.12
C ARG A 399 6.47 -20.94 -15.50
N ASN A 400 6.88 -20.09 -16.45
CA ASN A 400 6.32 -20.08 -17.82
C ASN A 400 6.65 -21.37 -18.63
N GLY A 401 7.50 -22.26 -18.09
CA GLY A 401 7.79 -23.59 -18.65
C GLY A 401 6.90 -24.73 -18.14
N LEU A 402 5.93 -24.46 -17.26
CA LEU A 402 5.02 -25.46 -16.68
C LEU A 402 3.62 -25.34 -17.32
N PRO A 403 2.93 -26.45 -17.66
CA PRO A 403 1.55 -26.40 -18.13
C PRO A 403 0.63 -25.81 -17.03
N LEU A 404 -0.33 -24.97 -17.45
CA LEU A 404 -1.41 -24.46 -16.60
C LEU A 404 -2.29 -25.57 -16.04
#